data_AF-A0A6A3VF93-F1
#
_entry.id   AF-A0A6A3VF93-F1
#
_cell.length_a   1.000
_cell.length_b   1.000
_cell.length_c   1.000
_cell.angle_alpha   90.00
_cell.angle_beta   90.00
_cell.angle_gamma   90.00
#
_symmetry.space_group_name_H-M   'P 1'
#
loop_
_entity.id
_entity.type
_entity.pdbx_description
1 polymer ?
#
loop_
_entity_poly.entity_id
_entity_poly.type
_entity_poly.pdbx_seq_one_letter_code
_entity_poly.pdbx_strand_id
1 'polypeptide(L)'
;MSATDAKTGGGLEKFNGKSYTMWKDKLLTHVNSLDHEYQTKLLEKRQPEAKVLMADFLRSNPEKPASPTTEISEQKMLEMRWDVAHWKRGRGDLQNLLNRVLPNFFLSTLPDVVSSMDPCL
;
A
#
# COMPACT_ATOMS: atom_id res chain seq x y z
N MET A 1 5.22 2.15 -42.47
CA MET A 1 6.15 1.71 -41.40
C MET A 1 5.48 2.01 -40.08
N SER A 2 5.19 0.96 -39.33
CA SER A 2 4.48 0.99 -38.05
C SER A 2 5.40 1.53 -36.96
N ALA A 3 5.00 2.62 -36.30
CA ALA A 3 5.58 3.02 -35.04
C ALA A 3 4.64 2.54 -33.94
N THR A 4 5.10 1.52 -33.23
CA THR A 4 4.51 0.96 -32.02
C THR A 4 4.39 2.05 -30.95
N ASP A 5 3.19 2.55 -30.71
CA ASP A 5 2.90 3.28 -29.48
C ASP A 5 2.93 2.28 -28.32
N ALA A 6 4.06 2.30 -27.63
CA ALA A 6 4.32 1.49 -26.46
C ALA A 6 3.28 1.79 -25.39
N LYS A 7 2.49 0.77 -25.11
CA LYS A 7 1.64 0.64 -23.95
C LYS A 7 2.39 1.03 -22.66
N THR A 8 1.65 1.69 -21.76
CA THR A 8 1.80 1.65 -20.29
C THR A 8 2.87 2.54 -19.63
N GLY A 9 2.50 3.79 -19.35
CA GLY A 9 2.93 4.53 -18.15
C GLY A 9 1.68 5.02 -17.43
N GLY A 10 1.25 4.30 -16.39
CA GLY A 10 -0.06 4.44 -15.74
C GLY A 10 -0.34 5.86 -15.22
N GLY A 11 -1.63 6.23 -15.21
CA GLY A 11 -2.21 7.58 -15.13
C GLY A 11 -1.83 8.50 -13.96
N LEU A 12 -0.84 8.16 -13.14
CA LEU A 12 -0.28 9.03 -12.09
C LEU A 12 1.06 9.66 -12.50
N GLU A 13 1.77 9.12 -13.50
CA GLU A 13 3.06 9.66 -13.93
C GLU A 13 2.92 11.00 -14.67
N LYS A 14 1.74 11.29 -15.22
CA LYS A 14 1.43 12.53 -15.93
C LYS A 14 0.06 13.05 -15.52
N PHE A 15 0.01 14.22 -14.88
CA PHE A 15 -1.24 14.93 -14.61
C PHE A 15 -1.15 16.32 -15.26
N ASN A 16 -2.11 16.65 -16.13
CA ASN A 16 -2.10 17.88 -16.95
C ASN A 16 -0.77 18.13 -17.70
N GLY A 17 -0.23 17.08 -18.34
CA GLY A 17 1.03 17.18 -19.11
C GLY A 17 2.31 17.32 -18.27
N LYS A 18 2.21 17.45 -16.94
CA LYS A 18 3.36 17.50 -16.03
C LYS A 18 3.75 16.11 -15.56
N SER A 19 5.03 15.78 -15.66
CA SER A 19 5.58 14.53 -15.17
C SER A 19 5.82 14.61 -13.66
N TYR A 20 5.27 13.67 -12.90
CA TYR A 20 5.40 13.62 -11.44
C TYR A 20 6.31 12.47 -11.01
N THR A 21 7.45 12.25 -11.67
CA THR A 21 8.35 11.11 -11.37
C THR A 21 8.62 10.87 -9.88
N MET A 22 8.69 11.93 -9.07
CA MET A 22 8.89 11.87 -7.62
C MET A 22 7.70 11.34 -6.80
N TRP A 23 6.49 11.22 -7.35
CA TRP A 23 5.32 10.79 -6.56
C TRP A 23 5.50 9.36 -6.05
N LYS A 24 6.10 8.48 -6.86
CA LYS A 24 6.39 7.09 -6.47
C LYS A 24 7.38 7.05 -5.30
N ASP A 25 8.45 7.84 -5.38
CA ASP A 25 9.47 7.91 -4.34
C ASP A 25 8.91 8.49 -3.03
N LYS A 26 8.07 9.53 -3.12
CA LYS A 26 7.38 10.11 -1.97
C LYS A 26 6.41 9.12 -1.32
N LEU A 27 5.61 8.42 -2.14
CA LEU A 27 4.70 7.39 -1.65
C LEU A 27 5.47 6.26 -0.96
N LEU A 28 6.52 5.74 -1.61
CA LEU A 28 7.34 4.67 -1.05
C LEU A 28 8.02 5.10 0.25
N THR A 29 8.53 6.33 0.32
CA THR A 29 9.12 6.89 1.55
C THR A 29 8.10 6.94 2.69
N HIS A 30 6.90 7.45 2.42
CA HIS A 30 5.84 7.50 3.43
C HIS A 30 5.42 6.10 3.90
N VAL A 31 5.26 5.17 2.96
CA VAL A 31 4.93 3.78 3.28
C VAL A 31 6.03 3.10 4.12
N ASN A 32 7.30 3.29 3.77
CA ASN A 32 8.41 2.77 4.57
C ASN A 32 8.40 3.31 6.01
N SER A 33 8.02 4.58 6.20
CA SER A 33 7.88 5.16 7.56
C SER A 33 6.76 4.48 8.36
N LEU A 34 5.61 4.23 7.73
CA LEU A 34 4.47 3.55 8.37
C LEU A 34 4.82 2.09 8.70
N ASP A 35 5.52 1.42 7.81
CA ASP A 35 5.97 0.05 8.01
C ASP A 35 7.01 -0.05 9.14
N HIS A 36 7.94 0.91 9.23
CA HIS A 36 8.88 0.99 10.34
C HIS A 36 8.16 1.17 11.68
N GLU A 37 7.23 2.12 11.78
CA GLU A 37 6.43 2.34 13.00
C GLU A 37 5.65 1.08 13.39
N TYR A 38 5.09 0.38 12.41
CA TYR A 38 4.37 -0.88 12.65
C TYR A 38 5.29 -1.97 13.20
N GLN A 39 6.48 -2.16 12.61
CA GLN A 39 7.46 -3.14 13.10
C GLN A 39 7.94 -2.82 14.52
N THR A 40 8.20 -1.54 14.83
CA THR A 40 8.55 -1.12 16.20
C THR A 40 7.46 -1.50 17.19
N LYS A 41 6.18 -1.27 16.86
CA LYS A 41 5.05 -1.66 17.72
C LYS A 41 4.92 -3.17 17.90
N LEU A 42 5.27 -3.97 16.89
CA LEU A 42 5.31 -5.45 17.04
C LEU A 42 6.37 -5.86 18.05
N LEU A 43 7.57 -5.26 17.96
CA LEU A 43 8.68 -5.52 18.88
C LEU A 43 8.30 -5.16 20.33
N GLU A 44 7.70 -3.99 20.55
CA GLU A 44 7.20 -3.56 21.86
C GLU A 44 6.18 -4.53 22.46
N LYS A 45 5.30 -5.08 21.61
CA LYS A 45 4.27 -6.06 22.00
C LYS A 45 4.79 -7.49 22.09
N ARG A 46 6.08 -7.74 21.84
CA ARG A 46 6.70 -9.07 21.74
C ARG A 46 5.97 -9.98 20.74
N GLN A 47 5.42 -9.38 19.68
CA GLN A 47 4.80 -10.09 18.58
C GLN A 47 5.86 -10.44 17.52
N PRO A 48 5.64 -11.49 16.71
CA PRO A 48 6.56 -11.82 15.63
C PRO A 48 6.60 -10.69 14.61
N GLU A 49 7.76 -10.52 13.99
CA GLU A 49 7.94 -9.55 12.91
C GLU A 49 7.01 -9.87 11.72
N ALA A 50 6.55 -8.83 11.05
CA ALA A 50 5.79 -8.98 9.83
C ALA A 50 6.69 -9.35 8.65
N LYS A 51 6.49 -10.56 8.11
CA LYS A 51 7.17 -11.05 6.91
C LYS A 51 6.74 -10.32 5.62
N VAL A 52 5.57 -9.69 5.64
CA VAL A 52 5.03 -8.91 4.52
C VAL A 52 4.48 -7.59 5.06
N LEU A 53 4.91 -6.49 4.44
CA LEU A 53 4.61 -5.12 4.80
C LEU A 53 3.90 -4.39 3.64
N MET A 54 3.46 -3.14 3.86
CA MET A 54 2.79 -2.36 2.82
C MET A 54 3.73 -2.09 1.63
N ALA A 55 5.01 -1.83 1.89
CA ALA A 55 6.02 -1.57 0.87
C ALA A 55 6.20 -2.76 -0.08
N ASP A 56 6.03 -4.00 0.39
CA ASP A 56 6.17 -5.19 -0.44
C ASP A 56 5.10 -5.25 -1.53
N PHE A 57 3.88 -4.78 -1.24
CA PHE A 57 2.79 -4.65 -2.22
C PHE A 57 3.00 -3.50 -3.21
N LEU A 58 3.80 -2.49 -2.88
CA LEU A 58 4.17 -1.44 -3.83
C LEU A 58 5.28 -1.91 -4.78
N ARG A 59 6.19 -2.76 -4.29
CA ARG A 59 7.32 -3.29 -5.08
C ARG A 59 6.93 -4.52 -5.89
N SER A 60 5.97 -5.30 -5.42
CA SER A 60 5.61 -6.60 -5.98
C SER A 60 4.16 -6.98 -5.64
N ASN A 61 3.71 -8.15 -6.08
CA ASN A 61 2.44 -8.73 -5.63
C ASN A 61 2.75 -9.96 -4.77
N PRO A 62 3.03 -9.80 -3.46
CA PRO A 62 3.39 -10.91 -2.61
C PRO A 62 2.26 -11.94 -2.52
N GLU A 63 2.60 -13.21 -2.66
CA GLU A 63 1.63 -14.30 -2.62
C GLU A 63 0.89 -14.35 -1.30
N LYS A 64 -0.38 -14.75 -1.35
CA LYS A 64 -1.19 -14.91 -0.15
C LYS A 64 -0.71 -16.14 0.62
N PRO A 65 -0.36 -16.01 1.91
CA PRO A 65 0.06 -17.15 2.72
C PRO A 65 -1.03 -18.23 2.81
N ALA A 66 -0.59 -19.49 2.89
CA ALA A 66 -1.48 -20.62 3.10
C ALA A 66 -2.22 -20.49 4.44
N SER A 67 -3.47 -20.95 4.47
CA SER A 67 -4.22 -21.03 5.73
C SER A 67 -3.82 -22.30 6.50
N PRO A 68 -3.78 -22.26 7.83
CA PRO A 68 -3.41 -23.43 8.61
C PRO A 68 -4.39 -24.59 8.39
N THR A 69 -3.87 -25.81 8.24
CA THR A 69 -4.65 -27.07 8.16
C THR A 69 -4.48 -27.89 9.44
N THR A 70 -5.37 -28.87 9.64
CA THR A 70 -5.52 -29.62 10.90
C THR A 70 -4.33 -30.50 11.30
N GLU A 71 -3.39 -30.78 10.39
CA GLU A 71 -2.26 -31.71 10.62
C GLU A 71 -0.94 -31.02 11.02
N ILE A 72 -1.01 -29.77 11.52
CA ILE A 72 0.16 -28.94 11.79
C ILE A 72 0.32 -28.70 13.31
N SER A 73 1.55 -28.66 13.82
CA SER A 73 1.82 -28.33 15.22
C SER A 73 1.23 -26.97 15.61
N GLU A 74 0.84 -26.80 16.88
CA GLU A 74 0.21 -25.57 17.36
C GLU A 74 1.09 -24.33 17.13
N GLN A 75 2.40 -24.46 17.33
CA GLN A 75 3.35 -23.37 17.10
C GLN A 75 3.39 -22.95 15.62
N LYS A 76 3.42 -23.90 14.70
CA LYS A 76 3.44 -23.63 13.26
C LYS A 76 2.08 -23.13 12.77
N MET A 77 0.98 -23.60 13.37
CA MET A 77 -0.35 -23.03 13.15
C MET A 77 -0.42 -21.56 13.58
N LEU A 78 0.19 -21.21 14.72
CA LEU A 78 0.24 -19.83 15.21
C LEU A 78 1.09 -18.94 14.29
N GLU A 79 2.25 -19.42 13.85
CA GLU A 79 3.09 -18.71 12.88
C GLU A 79 2.34 -18.43 11.58
N MET A 80 1.66 -19.43 11.02
CA MET A 80 0.84 -19.26 9.82
C MET A 80 -0.30 -18.25 10.00
N ARG A 81 -0.92 -18.21 11.20
CA ARG A 81 -1.94 -17.21 11.51
C ARG A 81 -1.37 -15.79 11.50
N TRP A 82 -0.16 -15.60 12.04
CA TRP A 82 0.54 -14.32 11.99
C TRP A 82 0.87 -13.92 10.55
N ASP A 83 1.39 -14.83 9.74
CA ASP A 83 1.70 -14.56 8.34
C ASP A 83 0.45 -14.10 7.56
N VAL A 84 -0.67 -14.79 7.73
CA VAL A 84 -1.96 -14.39 7.13
C VAL A 84 -2.43 -13.04 7.65
N ALA A 85 -2.31 -12.77 8.96
CA ALA A 85 -2.73 -11.50 9.56
C ALA A 85 -1.91 -10.32 9.03
N HIS A 86 -0.59 -10.46 8.98
CA HIS A 86 0.34 -9.46 8.47
C HIS A 86 0.10 -9.17 6.99
N TRP A 87 -0.06 -10.20 6.18
CA TRP A 87 -0.38 -10.04 4.76
C TRP A 87 -1.71 -9.28 4.54
N LYS A 88 -2.76 -9.65 5.29
CA LYS A 88 -4.06 -8.96 5.20
C LYS A 88 -3.97 -7.50 5.62
N ARG A 89 -3.23 -7.20 6.70
CA ARG A 89 -2.99 -5.85 7.19
C ARG A 89 -2.25 -5.02 6.15
N GLY A 90 -1.12 -5.51 5.64
CA GLY A 90 -0.31 -4.78 4.66
C GLY A 90 -1.11 -4.43 3.40
N ARG A 91 -1.89 -5.39 2.88
CA ARG A 91 -2.77 -5.16 1.74
C ARG A 91 -3.89 -4.16 2.03
N GLY A 92 -4.57 -4.33 3.17
CA GLY A 92 -5.71 -3.50 3.56
C GLY A 92 -5.31 -2.05 3.84
N ASP A 93 -4.20 -1.86 4.56
CA ASP A 93 -3.72 -0.53 4.91
C ASP A 93 -3.19 0.22 3.69
N LEU A 94 -2.53 -0.47 2.75
CA LEU A 94 -2.16 0.11 1.46
C LEU A 94 -3.39 0.52 0.66
N GLN A 95 -4.41 -0.34 0.59
CA GLN A 95 -5.65 -0.01 -0.09
C GLN A 95 -6.34 1.21 0.55
N ASN A 96 -6.37 1.28 1.88
CA ASN A 96 -6.91 2.43 2.61
C ASN A 96 -6.10 3.72 2.35
N LEU A 97 -4.78 3.62 2.35
CA LEU A 97 -3.88 4.74 2.06
C LEU A 97 -4.14 5.31 0.67
N LEU A 98 -4.16 4.44 -0.35
CA LEU A 98 -4.34 4.85 -1.76
C LEU A 98 -5.75 5.36 -2.07
N ASN A 99 -6.78 4.75 -1.47
CA ASN A 99 -8.16 5.04 -1.86
C ASN A 99 -8.85 6.08 -0.98
N ARG A 100 -8.32 6.37 0.21
CA ARG A 100 -8.96 7.29 1.16
C ARG A 100 -8.01 8.37 1.63
N VAL A 101 -6.87 7.99 2.20
CA VAL A 101 -5.97 8.95 2.85
C VAL A 101 -5.33 9.90 1.84
N LEU A 102 -4.74 9.39 0.75
CA LEU A 102 -4.10 10.25 -0.25
C LEU A 102 -5.10 11.12 -1.01
N PRO A 103 -6.25 10.61 -1.51
CA PRO A 103 -7.26 11.45 -2.12
C PRO A 103 -7.77 12.52 -1.16
N ASN A 104 -8.11 12.18 0.09
CA ASN A 104 -8.60 13.16 1.05
C ASN A 104 -7.54 14.21 1.40
N PHE A 105 -6.29 13.81 1.58
CA PHE A 105 -5.19 14.75 1.81
C PHE A 105 -5.03 15.69 0.62
N PHE A 106 -5.00 15.16 -0.60
CA PHE A 106 -4.94 15.96 -1.82
C PHE A 106 -6.11 16.94 -1.91
N LEU A 107 -7.35 16.47 -1.72
CA LEU A 107 -8.57 17.27 -1.71
C LEU A 107 -8.55 18.36 -0.62
N SER A 108 -7.98 18.07 0.55
CA SER A 108 -7.85 19.04 1.65
C SER A 108 -6.79 20.12 1.41
N THR A 109 -5.86 19.87 0.48
CA THR A 109 -4.86 20.87 0.04
C THR A 109 -5.32 21.69 -1.15
N LEU A 110 -6.48 21.37 -1.73
CA LEU A 110 -7.07 22.20 -2.77
C LEU A 110 -7.56 23.52 -2.17
N PRO A 111 -7.46 24.65 -2.89
CA PRO A 111 -8.08 25.89 -2.47
C PRO A 111 -9.57 25.67 -2.15
N ASP A 112 -10.09 26.31 -1.10
CA ASP A 112 -11.47 26.10 -0.61
C ASP A 112 -12.52 26.16 -1.72
N VAL A 113 -12.32 27.05 -2.70
CA VAL A 113 -13.17 27.20 -3.91
C VAL A 113 -13.29 25.92 -4.73
N VAL A 114 -12.24 25.11 -4.82
CA VAL A 114 -12.22 23.85 -5.57
C VAL A 114 -12.69 22.67 -4.71
N SER A 115 -12.43 22.72 -3.40
CA SER A 115 -12.89 21.68 -2.45
C SER A 115 -14.43 21.71 -2.25
N SER A 116 -15.06 22.88 -2.43
CA SER A 116 -16.51 23.07 -2.32
C SER A 116 -17.27 22.91 -3.64
N MET A 117 -16.61 22.59 -4.75
CA MET A 117 -17.28 22.38 -6.03
C MET A 117 -17.83 20.95 -6.11
N ASP A 118 -19.12 20.83 -6.41
CA ASP A 118 -19.74 19.53 -6.66
C ASP A 118 -19.08 18.84 -7.86
N PRO A 119 -18.81 17.52 -7.79
CA PRO A 119 -18.30 16.80 -8.93
C PRO A 119 -19.30 16.86 -10.08
N CYS A 120 -18.82 17.18 -11.29
CA CYS A 120 -19.65 17.14 -12.48
C CYS A 120 -20.21 15.72 -12.67
N LEU A 121 -21.54 15.60 -12.76
CA LEU A 121 -22.26 14.38 -13.11
C LEU A 121 -21.95 13.92 -14.53
#